data_AF-A0A9D6T8W9-F1
#
_entry.id   AF-A0A9D6T8W9-F1
#
_cell.length_a   1.000
_cell.length_b   1.000
_cell.length_c   1.000
_cell.angle_alpha   90.00
_cell.angle_beta   90.00
_cell.angle_gamma   90.00
#
_symmetry.space_group_name_H-M   'P 1'
#
loop_
_entity.id
_entity.type
_entity.pdbx_description
1 polymer ?
#
loop_
_entity_poly.entity_id
_entity_poly.type
_entity_poly.pdbx_seq_one_letter_code
_entity_poly.pdbx_strand_id
1 'polypeptide(L)'
;MRGAARMRTGGHGGAPAAAAGAAAQTFGTADAARILRLPPVRVRAIVRAGLCAPARRGRALEFSFQDLLLLRTAHGLLQAKVPPRRVRTALRELSRQLPAGQPLSGVRIYADGRHVVVRDGRTAWQPDSGQAVFTFDVDDLARKTGVVVKVPRSRAGKVPPPPEAITANGWLDRALALEEVDTKAAAVAYRQALQLAPEMTDAYINLGRLLHEAGDVSEARRLYGEALRRAPDDPVAHYDMALALEDQGDPTGATHYYHRALEIDPDFADAHFNLGRLLDKLGERTQALRHLLAYKKLTGRP
;
A
#
# COMPACT_ATOMS: atom_id res chain seq x y z
N MET A 1 0.03 -53.56 -66.46
CA MET A 1 0.76 -53.86 -65.21
C MET A 1 1.12 -52.55 -64.50
N ARG A 2 0.82 -52.47 -63.19
CA ARG A 2 1.47 -51.66 -62.12
C ARG A 2 1.44 -50.11 -62.17
N GLY A 3 0.47 -49.51 -61.48
CA GLY A 3 0.58 -48.93 -60.12
C GLY A 3 1.59 -47.82 -59.75
N ALA A 4 1.06 -46.83 -59.00
CA ALA A 4 1.69 -45.90 -58.02
C ALA A 4 2.37 -44.62 -58.59
N ALA A 5 2.35 -43.42 -58.00
CA ALA A 5 1.90 -42.88 -56.70
C ALA A 5 1.68 -41.34 -56.78
N ARG A 6 0.98 -40.78 -55.79
CA ARG A 6 0.74 -39.34 -55.53
C ARG A 6 2.01 -38.51 -55.36
N MET A 7 2.01 -37.25 -55.82
CA MET A 7 2.62 -36.12 -55.09
C MET A 7 1.81 -34.83 -55.29
N ARG A 8 1.48 -34.19 -54.16
CA ARG A 8 0.76 -32.92 -54.04
C ARG A 8 1.68 -31.76 -54.45
N THR A 9 1.16 -30.86 -55.27
CA THR A 9 1.78 -29.57 -55.60
C THR A 9 1.70 -28.61 -54.40
N GLY A 10 2.84 -28.30 -53.79
CA GLY A 10 2.98 -27.21 -52.82
C GLY A 10 3.13 -25.88 -53.56
N GLY A 11 2.09 -25.06 -53.51
CA GLY A 11 2.06 -23.73 -54.12
C GLY A 11 2.93 -22.73 -53.36
N HIS A 12 3.66 -21.91 -54.13
CA HIS A 12 4.23 -20.64 -53.70
C HIS A 12 3.12 -19.73 -53.17
N GLY A 13 3.20 -19.37 -51.88
CA GLY A 13 2.36 -18.36 -51.25
C GLY A 13 3.27 -17.33 -50.60
N GLY A 14 3.36 -16.16 -51.21
CA GLY A 14 4.13 -15.02 -50.72
C GLY A 14 3.68 -14.56 -49.34
N ALA A 15 4.60 -13.89 -48.65
CA ALA A 15 4.28 -13.10 -47.47
C ALA A 15 3.20 -12.05 -47.81
N PRO A 16 2.24 -11.82 -46.90
CA PRO A 16 1.67 -10.50 -46.74
C PRO A 16 2.07 -9.96 -45.37
N ALA A 17 2.81 -8.85 -45.40
CA ALA A 17 2.78 -7.87 -44.35
C ALA A 17 1.33 -7.41 -44.13
N ALA A 18 0.78 -7.67 -42.95
CA ALA A 18 -0.51 -7.13 -42.52
C ALA A 18 -0.32 -6.34 -41.23
N ALA A 19 0.20 -5.12 -41.37
CA ALA A 19 -0.04 -4.03 -40.44
C ALA A 19 -1.31 -3.30 -40.90
N ALA A 20 -2.43 -3.51 -40.20
CA ALA A 20 -3.64 -2.69 -40.30
C ALA A 20 -4.41 -2.78 -38.97
N GLY A 21 -4.64 -1.62 -38.35
CA GLY A 21 -5.03 -1.46 -36.95
C GLY A 21 -6.40 -2.01 -36.55
N ALA A 22 -6.44 -2.69 -35.40
CA ALA A 22 -7.67 -3.02 -34.71
C ALA A 22 -8.25 -1.75 -34.07
N ALA A 23 -9.47 -1.36 -34.45
CA ALA A 23 -10.19 -0.27 -33.79
C ALA A 23 -10.40 -0.63 -32.31
N ALA A 24 -9.95 0.25 -31.40
CA ALA A 24 -10.08 0.05 -29.96
C ALA A 24 -11.57 -0.04 -29.58
N GLN A 25 -12.01 -1.18 -29.05
CA GLN A 25 -13.39 -1.40 -28.62
C GLN A 25 -13.79 -0.42 -27.50
N THR A 26 -14.91 0.28 -27.68
CA THR A 26 -15.47 1.25 -26.73
C THR A 26 -16.77 0.73 -26.10
N PHE A 27 -17.01 1.08 -24.83
CA PHE A 27 -18.13 0.57 -24.02
C PHE A 27 -19.03 1.72 -23.55
N GLY A 28 -20.35 1.51 -23.54
CA GLY A 28 -21.28 2.47 -22.96
C GLY A 28 -21.30 2.42 -21.43
N THR A 29 -21.96 3.39 -20.79
CA THR A 29 -22.11 3.40 -19.31
C THR A 29 -22.83 2.16 -18.77
N ALA A 30 -23.83 1.64 -19.50
CA ALA A 30 -24.54 0.43 -19.12
C ALA A 30 -23.67 -0.83 -19.21
N ASP A 31 -22.80 -0.89 -20.22
CA ASP A 31 -21.86 -2.00 -20.40
C ASP A 31 -20.75 -1.95 -19.35
N ALA A 32 -20.22 -0.77 -19.06
CA ALA A 32 -19.26 -0.54 -17.97
C ALA A 32 -19.84 -1.00 -16.62
N ALA A 33 -21.08 -0.61 -16.33
CA ALA A 33 -21.80 -1.02 -15.12
C ALA A 33 -21.95 -2.54 -15.02
N ARG A 34 -22.35 -3.20 -16.12
CA ARG A 34 -22.52 -4.66 -16.19
C ARG A 34 -21.21 -5.41 -15.99
N ILE A 35 -20.16 -4.99 -16.71
CA ILE A 35 -18.82 -5.61 -16.67
C ILE A 35 -18.21 -5.49 -15.27
N LEU A 36 -18.36 -4.33 -14.64
CA LEU A 36 -17.79 -4.07 -13.31
C LEU A 36 -18.69 -4.53 -12.16
N ARG A 37 -19.90 -5.02 -12.47
CA ARG A 37 -20.94 -5.37 -11.50
C ARG A 37 -21.25 -4.20 -10.55
N LEU A 38 -21.33 -2.99 -11.08
CA LEU A 38 -21.61 -1.75 -10.34
C LEU A 38 -22.90 -1.09 -10.82
N PRO A 39 -23.66 -0.42 -9.93
CA PRO A 39 -24.79 0.40 -10.36
C PRO A 39 -24.34 1.51 -11.32
N PRO A 40 -25.06 1.78 -12.44
CA PRO A 40 -24.71 2.86 -13.38
C PRO A 40 -24.57 4.24 -12.73
N VAL A 41 -25.27 4.48 -11.62
CA VAL A 41 -25.17 5.71 -10.81
C VAL A 41 -23.79 5.85 -10.16
N ARG A 42 -23.20 4.76 -9.66
CA ARG A 42 -21.83 4.73 -9.10
C ARG A 42 -20.79 5.00 -10.18
N VAL A 43 -20.94 4.41 -11.37
CA VAL A 43 -20.05 4.68 -12.52
C VAL A 43 -20.04 6.18 -12.85
N ARG A 44 -21.22 6.80 -12.96
CA ARG A 44 -21.34 8.25 -13.20
C ARG A 44 -20.82 9.11 -12.05
N ALA A 45 -20.90 8.64 -10.81
CA ALA A 45 -20.35 9.36 -9.65
C ALA A 45 -18.81 9.39 -9.69
N ILE A 46 -18.16 8.28 -10.03
CA ILE A 46 -16.68 8.21 -10.16
C ILE A 46 -16.18 9.12 -11.28
N VAL A 47 -16.89 9.17 -12.42
CA VAL A 47 -16.57 10.08 -13.52
C VAL A 47 -16.76 11.55 -13.10
N ARG A 48 -17.86 11.89 -12.40
CA ARG A 48 -18.08 13.26 -11.88
C ARG A 48 -17.04 13.69 -10.85
N ALA A 49 -16.51 12.75 -10.07
CA ALA A 49 -15.45 13.01 -9.10
C ALA A 49 -14.07 13.24 -9.75
N GLY A 50 -13.96 13.15 -11.08
CA GLY A 50 -12.71 13.39 -11.83
C GLY A 50 -11.68 12.27 -11.67
N LEU A 51 -12.12 11.07 -11.25
CA LEU A 51 -11.25 9.90 -11.06
C LEU A 51 -11.08 9.07 -12.34
N CYS A 52 -11.95 9.28 -13.33
CA CYS A 52 -11.89 8.69 -14.67
C CYS A 52 -12.48 9.69 -15.68
N ALA A 53 -11.84 9.82 -16.84
CA ALA A 53 -12.19 10.82 -17.85
C ALA A 53 -12.43 10.18 -19.23
N PRO A 54 -13.53 9.42 -19.40
CA PRO A 54 -13.85 8.74 -20.65
C PRO A 54 -14.19 9.72 -21.77
N ALA A 55 -14.10 9.25 -23.02
CA ALA A 55 -14.52 9.99 -24.19
C ALA A 55 -16.03 10.26 -24.17
N ARG A 56 -16.46 11.29 -24.92
CA ARG A 56 -17.88 11.64 -25.04
C ARG A 56 -18.31 11.63 -26.50
N ARG A 57 -19.42 10.95 -26.76
CA ARG A 57 -20.14 11.03 -28.03
C ARG A 57 -21.51 11.66 -27.76
N GLY A 58 -21.61 12.97 -27.99
CA GLY A 58 -22.78 13.76 -27.59
C GLY A 58 -22.95 13.77 -26.07
N ARG A 59 -24.12 13.31 -25.58
CA ARG A 59 -24.41 13.17 -24.14
C ARG A 59 -24.01 11.80 -23.55
N ALA A 60 -23.58 10.86 -24.38
CA ALA A 60 -23.18 9.52 -23.94
C ALA A 60 -21.69 9.49 -23.56
N LEU A 61 -21.38 8.76 -22.48
CA LEU A 61 -20.00 8.45 -22.09
C LEU A 61 -19.57 7.16 -22.80
N GLU A 62 -18.43 7.22 -23.48
CA GLU A 62 -17.78 6.09 -24.15
C GLU A 62 -16.48 5.76 -23.41
N PHE A 63 -16.47 4.59 -22.79
CA PHE A 63 -15.36 4.09 -22.00
C PHE A 63 -14.45 3.25 -22.89
N SER A 64 -13.16 3.57 -22.90
CA SER A 64 -12.14 2.63 -23.36
C SER A 64 -11.97 1.50 -22.34
N PHE A 65 -11.28 0.44 -22.72
CA PHE A 65 -10.91 -0.60 -21.77
C PHE A 65 -10.04 -0.06 -20.61
N GLN A 66 -9.17 0.91 -20.89
CA GLN A 66 -8.39 1.62 -19.87
C GLN A 66 -9.31 2.33 -18.88
N ASP A 67 -10.37 2.97 -19.34
CA ASP A 67 -11.34 3.64 -18.46
C ASP A 67 -12.09 2.63 -17.58
N LEU A 68 -12.41 1.44 -18.09
CA LEU A 68 -13.02 0.37 -17.31
C LEU A 68 -12.10 -0.14 -16.20
N LEU A 69 -10.81 -0.29 -16.50
CA LEU A 69 -9.78 -0.65 -15.53
C LEU A 69 -9.66 0.42 -14.43
N LEU A 70 -9.55 1.70 -14.82
CA LEU A 70 -9.52 2.82 -13.89
C LEU A 70 -10.78 2.89 -13.02
N LEU A 71 -11.96 2.66 -13.59
CA LEU A 71 -13.22 2.61 -12.84
C LEU A 71 -13.25 1.47 -11.81
N ARG A 72 -12.77 0.28 -12.19
CA ARG A 72 -12.67 -0.88 -11.29
C ARG A 72 -11.75 -0.59 -10.12
N THR A 73 -10.58 -0.04 -10.43
CA THR A 73 -9.56 0.32 -9.44
C THR A 73 -10.06 1.42 -8.50
N ALA A 74 -10.62 2.49 -9.04
CA ALA A 74 -11.22 3.58 -8.26
C ALA A 74 -12.30 3.05 -7.31
N HIS A 75 -13.13 2.13 -7.80
CA HIS A 75 -14.18 1.54 -6.99
C HIS A 75 -13.62 0.71 -5.82
N GLY A 76 -12.64 -0.15 -6.06
CA GLY A 76 -12.00 -0.96 -5.03
C GLY A 76 -11.34 -0.10 -3.94
N LEU A 77 -10.59 0.94 -4.33
CA LEU A 77 -9.93 1.84 -3.38
C LEU A 77 -10.95 2.65 -2.53
N LEU A 78 -12.07 3.06 -3.13
CA LEU A 78 -13.13 3.75 -2.38
C LEU A 78 -13.87 2.80 -1.42
N GLN A 79 -14.04 1.52 -1.75
CA GLN A 79 -14.59 0.54 -0.81
C GLN A 79 -13.65 0.29 0.37
N ALA A 80 -12.34 0.28 0.13
CA ALA A 80 -11.31 0.18 1.16
C ALA A 80 -11.14 1.49 1.99
N LYS A 81 -12.07 2.45 1.86
CA LYS A 81 -12.08 3.75 2.55
C LYS A 81 -10.79 4.57 2.37
N VAL A 82 -10.06 4.37 1.27
CA VAL A 82 -8.88 5.17 0.95
C VAL A 82 -9.32 6.62 0.67
N PRO A 83 -8.64 7.64 1.26
CA PRO A 83 -9.02 9.04 1.05
C PRO A 83 -9.05 9.43 -0.44
N PRO A 84 -10.08 10.17 -0.92
CA PRO A 84 -10.25 10.48 -2.34
C PRO A 84 -9.05 11.18 -3.00
N ARG A 85 -8.25 11.93 -2.22
CA ARG A 85 -7.01 12.56 -2.69
C ARG A 85 -5.96 11.52 -3.06
N ARG A 86 -5.77 10.47 -2.26
CA ARG A 86 -4.82 9.38 -2.52
C ARG A 86 -5.28 8.50 -3.69
N VAL A 87 -6.59 8.22 -3.78
CA VAL A 87 -7.18 7.50 -4.93
C VAL A 87 -6.88 8.23 -6.24
N ARG A 88 -7.00 9.55 -6.26
CA ARG A 88 -6.72 10.37 -7.46
C ARG A 88 -5.25 10.31 -7.88
N THR A 89 -4.33 10.35 -6.92
CA THR A 89 -2.89 10.24 -7.20
C THR A 89 -2.55 8.87 -7.78
N ALA A 90 -3.03 7.78 -7.18
CA ALA A 90 -2.79 6.42 -7.65
C ALA A 90 -3.34 6.19 -9.07
N LEU A 91 -4.57 6.64 -9.34
CA LEU A 91 -5.19 6.49 -10.67
C LEU A 91 -4.48 7.31 -11.75
N ARG A 92 -3.92 8.48 -11.41
CA ARG A 92 -3.16 9.31 -12.35
C ARG A 92 -1.84 8.64 -12.74
N GLU A 93 -1.19 7.97 -11.79
CA GLU A 93 0.04 7.25 -12.06
C GLU A 93 -0.21 5.99 -12.89
N LEU A 94 -1.26 5.24 -12.53
CA LEU A 94 -1.77 4.12 -13.31
C LEU A 94 -2.15 4.50 -14.75
N SER A 95 -2.79 5.65 -14.96
CA SER A 95 -3.17 6.06 -16.31
C SER A 95 -1.96 6.40 -17.19
N ARG A 96 -0.84 6.86 -16.62
CA ARG A 96 0.40 7.18 -17.36
C ARG A 96 1.16 5.94 -17.82
N GLN A 97 1.01 4.84 -17.08
CA GLN A 97 1.79 3.61 -17.31
C GLN A 97 1.08 2.61 -18.23
N LEU A 98 -0.21 2.79 -18.51
CA LEU A 98 -0.95 1.91 -19.41
C LEU A 98 -0.79 2.36 -20.88
N PRO A 99 -0.41 1.45 -21.81
CA PRO A 99 -0.28 1.80 -23.23
C PRO A 99 -1.64 2.09 -23.87
N ALA A 100 -1.72 3.17 -24.65
CA ALA A 100 -2.95 3.58 -25.31
C ALA A 100 -3.28 2.68 -26.52
N GLY A 101 -4.55 2.24 -26.61
CA GLY A 101 -5.12 1.66 -27.84
C GLY A 101 -4.91 0.17 -28.08
N GLN A 102 -4.33 -0.60 -27.14
CA GLN A 102 -4.21 -2.07 -27.27
C GLN A 102 -5.27 -2.82 -26.45
N PRO A 103 -5.78 -3.97 -26.93
CA PRO A 103 -6.67 -4.81 -26.15
C PRO A 103 -5.88 -5.43 -24.99
N LEU A 104 -6.15 -4.95 -23.79
CA LEU A 104 -5.53 -5.38 -22.54
C LEU A 104 -6.13 -6.71 -22.05
N SER A 105 -6.44 -7.65 -22.96
CA SER A 105 -6.98 -8.98 -22.65
C SER A 105 -6.03 -9.83 -21.79
N GLY A 106 -4.76 -9.42 -21.67
CA GLY A 106 -3.78 -9.97 -20.75
C GLY A 106 -3.79 -9.34 -19.36
N VAL A 107 -4.45 -8.19 -19.17
CA VAL A 107 -4.31 -7.32 -17.97
C VAL A 107 -5.38 -7.60 -16.92
N ARG A 108 -4.97 -8.22 -15.81
CA ARG A 108 -5.79 -8.49 -14.63
C ARG A 108 -5.40 -7.52 -13.52
N ILE A 109 -6.38 -6.78 -12.99
CA ILE A 109 -6.17 -5.84 -11.88
C ILE A 109 -6.75 -6.41 -10.59
N TYR A 110 -5.89 -6.49 -9.58
CA TYR A 110 -6.22 -6.96 -8.24
C TYR A 110 -5.98 -5.85 -7.23
N ALA A 111 -6.78 -5.83 -6.17
CA ALA A 111 -6.52 -5.02 -4.99
C ALA A 111 -5.91 -5.95 -3.94
N ASP A 112 -4.68 -5.68 -3.54
CA ASP A 112 -3.99 -6.36 -2.45
C ASP A 112 -3.79 -5.36 -1.32
N GLY A 113 -4.67 -5.41 -0.32
CA GLY A 113 -4.73 -4.43 0.76
C GLY A 113 -4.94 -2.99 0.24
N ARG A 114 -3.91 -2.15 0.34
CA ARG A 114 -3.93 -0.74 -0.09
C ARG A 114 -3.37 -0.50 -1.49
N HIS A 115 -2.86 -1.55 -2.15
CA HIS A 115 -2.16 -1.43 -3.42
C HIS A 115 -2.97 -2.01 -4.58
N VAL A 116 -2.80 -1.40 -5.75
CA VAL A 116 -3.36 -1.88 -7.00
C VAL A 116 -2.27 -2.69 -7.69
N VAL A 117 -2.56 -3.91 -8.12
CA VAL A 117 -1.61 -4.73 -8.88
C VAL A 117 -2.18 -4.98 -10.26
N VAL A 118 -1.44 -4.58 -11.28
CA VAL A 118 -1.77 -4.73 -12.70
C VAL A 118 -0.95 -5.90 -13.24
N ARG A 119 -1.59 -6.90 -13.82
CA ARG A 119 -0.91 -8.10 -14.34
C ARG A 119 -1.21 -8.30 -15.80
N ASP A 120 -0.24 -8.08 -16.68
CA ASP A 120 -0.31 -8.38 -18.11
C ASP A 120 0.37 -9.73 -18.42
N GLY A 121 -0.42 -10.79 -18.53
CA GLY A 121 0.08 -12.14 -18.80
C GLY A 121 1.06 -12.65 -17.74
N ARG A 122 2.37 -12.56 -18.02
CA ARG A 122 3.48 -13.06 -17.16
C ARG A 122 4.05 -12.02 -16.20
N THR A 123 3.73 -10.74 -16.39
CA THR A 123 4.26 -9.64 -15.59
C THR A 123 3.13 -9.06 -14.76
N ALA A 124 3.27 -9.09 -13.43
CA ALA A 124 2.47 -8.26 -12.54
C ALA A 124 3.31 -7.09 -12.05
N TRP A 125 2.71 -5.93 -11.85
CA TRP A 125 3.38 -4.75 -11.31
C TRP A 125 2.41 -3.83 -10.59
N GLN A 126 2.92 -3.03 -9.67
CA GLN A 126 2.16 -1.97 -9.04
C GLN A 126 2.26 -0.72 -9.90
N PRO A 127 1.13 -0.13 -10.31
CA PRO A 127 1.13 1.04 -11.18
C PRO A 127 1.50 2.32 -10.43
N ASP A 128 1.45 2.31 -9.11
CA ASP A 128 1.77 3.46 -8.27
C ASP A 128 3.29 3.68 -8.19
N SER A 129 4.06 2.59 -8.33
CA SER A 129 5.52 2.55 -8.16
C SER A 129 6.28 2.02 -9.38
N GLY A 130 5.59 1.39 -10.35
CA GLY A 130 6.21 0.67 -11.48
C GLY A 130 6.82 -0.69 -11.09
N GLN A 131 6.70 -1.10 -9.83
CA GLN A 131 7.42 -2.25 -9.27
C GLN A 131 6.82 -3.58 -9.72
N ALA A 132 7.63 -4.50 -10.25
CA ALA A 132 7.18 -5.82 -10.63
C ALA A 132 6.77 -6.67 -9.40
N VAL A 133 5.56 -7.22 -9.44
CA VAL A 133 4.99 -8.14 -8.46
C VAL A 133 5.25 -9.57 -8.92
N PHE A 134 6.04 -10.32 -8.15
CA PHE A 134 6.24 -11.75 -8.39
C PHE A 134 5.19 -12.55 -7.62
N THR A 135 4.42 -13.39 -8.33
CA THR A 135 3.58 -14.41 -7.69
C THR A 135 4.36 -15.71 -7.65
N PHE A 136 4.63 -16.21 -6.46
CA PHE A 136 5.20 -17.55 -6.28
C PHE A 136 4.10 -18.59 -6.52
N ASP A 137 3.91 -18.99 -7.77
CA ASP A 137 3.30 -20.29 -8.06
C ASP A 137 4.34 -21.36 -7.73
N VAL A 138 3.95 -22.29 -6.86
CA VAL A 138 4.83 -23.34 -6.28
C VAL A 138 5.45 -24.25 -7.35
N ASP A 139 4.95 -24.20 -8.59
CA ASP A 139 5.46 -24.99 -9.72
C ASP A 139 6.74 -24.45 -10.38
N ASP A 140 7.14 -23.18 -10.14
CA ASP A 140 8.29 -22.56 -10.86
C ASP A 140 9.63 -22.66 -10.09
N LEU A 141 9.58 -22.89 -8.77
CA LEU A 141 10.77 -23.04 -7.93
C LEU A 141 11.50 -24.38 -8.18
N ALA A 142 10.82 -25.38 -8.76
CA ALA A 142 11.37 -26.70 -9.03
C ALA A 142 12.32 -26.76 -10.25
N ARG A 143 12.40 -25.71 -11.09
CA ARG A 143 13.11 -25.78 -12.39
C ARG A 143 14.45 -25.04 -12.47
N LYS A 144 14.87 -24.32 -11.43
CA LYS A 144 16.10 -23.51 -11.49
C LYS A 144 17.02 -23.74 -10.29
N THR A 145 17.43 -24.99 -10.10
CA THR A 145 18.68 -25.29 -9.40
C THR A 145 19.78 -25.49 -10.44
N GLY A 146 20.83 -24.68 -10.34
CA GLY A 146 22.10 -24.95 -10.99
C GLY A 146 22.50 -23.96 -12.08
N VAL A 147 23.09 -22.83 -11.67
CA VAL A 147 24.30 -22.31 -12.33
C VAL A 147 25.13 -21.57 -11.29
N VAL A 148 26.30 -22.12 -10.95
CA VAL A 148 27.36 -21.38 -10.25
C VAL A 148 28.24 -20.76 -11.33
N VAL A 149 28.23 -19.44 -11.47
CA VAL A 149 29.14 -18.72 -12.37
C VAL A 149 30.25 -18.07 -11.54
N LYS A 150 31.49 -18.52 -11.73
CA LYS A 150 32.69 -17.79 -11.25
C LYS A 150 32.94 -16.59 -12.16
N VAL A 151 33.07 -15.40 -11.58
CA VAL A 151 33.38 -14.15 -12.31
C VAL A 151 34.84 -13.74 -12.08
N PRO A 152 35.63 -13.41 -13.12
CA PRO A 152 37.01 -12.95 -12.98
C PRO A 152 37.09 -11.48 -12.53
N ARG A 153 38.21 -11.09 -11.92
CA ARG A 153 38.43 -9.77 -11.31
C ARG A 153 38.89 -8.68 -12.30
N SER A 154 38.41 -7.45 -12.03
CA SER A 154 38.78 -6.11 -12.53
C SER A 154 38.13 -5.66 -13.85
N ARG A 155 37.75 -4.37 -14.06
CA ARG A 155 38.33 -3.09 -13.60
C ARG A 155 37.27 -2.06 -13.18
N ALA A 156 37.73 -1.10 -12.37
CA ALA A 156 36.99 0.04 -11.84
C ALA A 156 36.40 0.94 -12.95
N GLY A 157 35.09 0.89 -13.09
CA GLY A 157 34.23 1.94 -13.62
C GLY A 157 33.01 2.04 -12.69
N LYS A 158 32.45 3.23 -12.48
CA LYS A 158 31.26 3.43 -11.61
C LYS A 158 30.17 2.45 -12.03
N VAL A 159 29.97 1.41 -11.21
CA VAL A 159 28.96 0.39 -11.40
C VAL A 159 27.60 1.04 -11.05
N PRO A 160 26.63 1.10 -11.98
CA PRO A 160 25.25 1.44 -11.62
C PRO A 160 24.76 0.47 -10.54
N PRO A 161 24.05 0.92 -9.49
CA PRO A 161 23.65 0.02 -8.41
C PRO A 161 22.87 -1.19 -8.96
N PRO A 162 23.09 -2.40 -8.41
CA PRO A 162 22.46 -3.64 -8.87
C PRO A 162 20.93 -3.57 -8.73
N PRO A 163 20.16 -4.44 -9.42
CA PRO A 163 18.69 -4.41 -9.41
C PRO A 163 18.15 -4.38 -7.98
N GLU A 164 17.39 -3.31 -7.75
CA GLU A 164 16.99 -2.61 -6.52
C GLU A 164 16.97 -3.41 -5.21
N ALA A 165 17.99 -3.20 -4.36
CA ALA A 165 17.87 -3.48 -2.93
C ALA A 165 16.67 -2.70 -2.35
N ILE A 166 15.85 -3.36 -1.54
CA ILE A 166 14.69 -2.73 -0.89
C ILE A 166 15.17 -1.48 -0.14
N THR A 167 14.59 -0.32 -0.46
CA THR A 167 14.93 0.96 0.17
C THR A 167 14.43 1.00 1.62
N ALA A 168 14.91 1.96 2.43
CA ALA A 168 14.41 2.12 3.81
C ALA A 168 12.88 2.31 3.87
N ASN A 169 12.33 3.14 2.97
CA ASN A 169 10.88 3.30 2.82
C ASN A 169 10.20 2.02 2.33
N GLY A 170 10.83 1.26 1.43
CA GLY A 170 10.32 -0.05 1.00
C GLY A 170 10.26 -1.07 2.15
N TRP A 171 11.21 -1.03 3.08
CA TRP A 171 11.18 -1.84 4.29
C TRP A 171 10.11 -1.35 5.28
N LEU A 172 9.91 -0.04 5.42
CA LEU A 172 8.83 0.54 6.23
C LEU A 172 7.45 0.12 5.69
N ASP A 173 7.21 0.27 4.39
CA ASP A 173 5.94 -0.11 3.75
C ASP A 173 5.67 -1.60 3.91
N ARG A 174 6.72 -2.43 3.77
CA ARG A 174 6.64 -3.86 4.04
C ARG A 174 6.29 -4.15 5.49
N ALA A 175 6.91 -3.45 6.44
CA ALA A 175 6.64 -3.63 7.86
C ALA A 175 5.17 -3.31 8.19
N LEU A 176 4.67 -2.17 7.71
CA LEU A 176 3.27 -1.74 7.86
C LEU A 176 2.28 -2.75 7.28
N ALA A 177 2.59 -3.35 6.12
CA ALA A 177 1.74 -4.37 5.51
C ALA A 177 1.69 -5.68 6.33
N LEU A 178 2.71 -5.93 7.15
CA LEU A 178 2.85 -7.16 7.93
C LEU A 178 2.30 -7.05 9.34
N GLU A 179 1.99 -5.85 9.87
CA GLU A 179 1.58 -5.65 11.27
C GLU A 179 0.42 -6.57 11.69
N GLU A 180 -0.60 -6.69 10.84
CA GLU A 180 -1.80 -7.51 11.11
C GLU A 180 -1.66 -8.97 10.67
N VAL A 181 -0.59 -9.32 9.94
CA VAL A 181 -0.42 -10.63 9.29
C VAL A 181 0.65 -11.46 10.00
N ASP A 182 1.80 -10.86 10.25
CA ASP A 182 2.95 -11.47 10.89
C ASP A 182 3.77 -10.39 11.62
N THR A 183 3.48 -10.20 12.90
CA THR A 183 4.13 -9.21 13.77
C THR A 183 5.64 -9.46 13.90
N LYS A 184 6.11 -10.71 13.78
CA LYS A 184 7.55 -11.03 13.82
C LYS A 184 8.23 -10.57 12.55
N ALA A 185 7.63 -10.84 11.39
CA ALA A 185 8.15 -10.38 10.11
C ALA A 185 8.08 -8.85 9.99
N ALA A 186 7.03 -8.21 10.51
CA ALA A 186 6.92 -6.75 10.61
C ALA A 186 8.07 -6.16 11.43
N ALA A 187 8.36 -6.73 12.62
CA ALA A 187 9.46 -6.28 13.45
C ALA A 187 10.83 -6.41 12.77
N VAL A 188 11.05 -7.48 11.99
CA VAL A 188 12.27 -7.64 11.18
C VAL A 188 12.35 -6.55 10.11
N ALA A 189 11.25 -6.28 9.40
CA ALA A 189 11.20 -5.26 8.35
C ALA A 189 11.45 -3.85 8.91
N TYR A 190 10.87 -3.50 10.07
CA TYR A 190 11.16 -2.23 10.75
C TYR A 190 12.64 -2.10 11.12
N ARG A 191 13.27 -3.16 11.64
CA ARG A 191 14.72 -3.14 11.93
C ARG A 191 15.55 -2.95 10.67
N GLN A 192 15.15 -3.53 9.53
CA GLN A 192 15.83 -3.31 8.25
C GLN A 192 15.66 -1.86 7.77
N ALA A 193 14.47 -1.27 7.90
CA ALA A 193 14.24 0.14 7.60
C ALA A 193 15.17 1.04 8.43
N LEU A 194 15.25 0.79 9.74
CA LEU A 194 16.09 1.54 10.67
C LEU A 194 17.60 1.32 10.47
N GLN A 195 18.02 0.18 9.94
CA GLN A 195 19.41 -0.06 9.55
C GLN A 195 19.82 0.79 8.34
N LEU A 196 18.89 1.02 7.40
CA LEU A 196 19.15 1.81 6.20
C LEU A 196 18.96 3.31 6.43
N ALA A 197 17.99 3.69 7.26
CA ALA A 197 17.66 5.07 7.59
C ALA A 197 17.36 5.18 9.10
N PRO A 198 18.40 5.40 9.92
CA PRO A 198 18.25 5.51 11.37
C PRO A 198 17.43 6.72 11.83
N GLU A 199 17.05 7.65 10.97
CA GLU A 199 16.27 8.85 11.26
C GLU A 199 14.75 8.65 11.18
N MET A 200 14.27 7.47 10.76
CA MET A 200 12.84 7.20 10.57
C MET A 200 12.09 7.06 11.89
N THR A 201 11.59 8.18 12.43
CA THR A 201 10.80 8.24 13.67
C THR A 201 9.63 7.25 13.67
N ASP A 202 8.86 7.21 12.57
CA ASP A 202 7.68 6.32 12.45
C ASP A 202 8.04 4.83 12.62
N ALA A 203 9.23 4.41 12.15
CA ALA A 203 9.68 3.04 12.30
C ALA A 203 10.03 2.69 13.75
N TYR A 204 10.56 3.64 14.53
CA TYR A 204 10.78 3.46 15.96
C TYR A 204 9.46 3.37 16.73
N ILE A 205 8.49 4.25 16.44
CA ILE A 205 7.18 4.26 17.09
C ILE A 205 6.45 2.94 16.81
N ASN A 206 6.34 2.55 15.54
CA ASN A 206 5.56 1.35 15.19
C ASN A 206 6.25 0.06 15.62
N LEU A 207 7.58 -0.04 15.53
CA LEU A 207 8.30 -1.18 16.12
C LEU A 207 8.11 -1.24 17.63
N GLY A 208 8.15 -0.08 18.30
CA GLY A 208 7.87 0.03 19.72
C GLY A 208 6.49 -0.51 20.07
N ARG A 209 5.45 -0.12 19.31
CA ARG A 209 4.07 -0.58 19.51
C ARG A 209 3.94 -2.09 19.34
N LEU A 210 4.52 -2.66 18.27
CA LEU A 210 4.52 -4.10 18.06
C LEU A 210 5.18 -4.88 19.22
N LEU A 211 6.29 -4.37 19.73
CA LEU A 211 6.98 -5.02 20.86
C LEU A 211 6.23 -4.84 22.18
N HIS A 212 5.59 -3.68 22.36
CA HIS A 212 4.73 -3.41 23.51
C HIS A 212 3.54 -4.39 23.56
N GLU A 213 2.84 -4.55 22.45
CA GLU A 213 1.74 -5.52 22.29
C GLU A 213 2.20 -6.97 22.47
N ALA A 214 3.45 -7.28 22.09
CA ALA A 214 4.07 -8.58 22.32
C ALA A 214 4.56 -8.80 23.77
N GLY A 215 4.43 -7.79 24.65
CA GLY A 215 4.82 -7.84 26.06
C GLY A 215 6.27 -7.47 26.34
N ASP A 216 7.07 -7.11 25.34
CA ASP A 216 8.43 -6.58 25.51
C ASP A 216 8.41 -5.07 25.76
N VAL A 217 7.80 -4.70 26.88
CA VAL A 217 7.57 -3.30 27.28
C VAL A 217 8.89 -2.54 27.47
N SER A 218 9.95 -3.23 27.90
CA SER A 218 11.26 -2.63 28.13
C SER A 218 11.91 -2.16 26.83
N GLU A 219 11.90 -3.00 25.80
CA GLU A 219 12.42 -2.64 24.49
C GLU A 219 11.54 -1.62 23.78
N ALA A 220 10.21 -1.73 23.92
CA ALA A 220 9.28 -0.72 23.41
C ALA A 220 9.60 0.67 23.95
N ARG A 221 9.79 0.80 25.27
CA ARG A 221 10.17 2.07 25.91
C ARG A 221 11.49 2.62 25.36
N ARG A 222 12.48 1.74 25.11
CA ARG A 222 13.75 2.15 24.51
C ARG A 222 13.55 2.74 23.12
N LEU A 223 12.71 2.11 22.29
CA LEU A 223 12.39 2.56 20.93
C LEU A 223 11.58 3.86 20.94
N TYR A 224 10.59 4.03 21.81
CA TYR A 224 9.90 5.31 21.98
C TYR A 224 10.88 6.41 22.40
N GLY A 225 11.86 6.10 23.27
CA GLY A 225 12.93 7.03 23.61
C GLY A 225 13.84 7.40 22.42
N GLU A 226 14.09 6.47 21.49
CA GLU A 226 14.77 6.76 20.21
C GLU A 226 13.92 7.66 19.31
N ALA A 227 12.61 7.40 19.22
CA ALA A 227 11.68 8.25 18.48
C ALA A 227 11.69 9.68 19.02
N LEU A 228 11.56 9.85 20.34
CA LEU A 228 11.57 11.15 21.01
C LEU A 228 12.91 11.90 20.92
N ARG A 229 14.05 11.19 20.81
CA ARG A 229 15.33 11.82 20.51
C ARG A 229 15.36 12.49 19.13
N ARG A 230 14.60 11.97 18.18
CA ARG A 230 14.55 12.44 16.78
C ARG A 230 13.43 13.45 16.55
N ALA A 231 12.28 13.20 17.15
CA ALA A 231 11.12 14.05 17.12
C ALA A 231 10.64 14.32 18.56
N PRO A 232 11.25 15.28 19.27
CA PRO A 232 10.91 15.59 20.66
C PRO A 232 9.46 16.07 20.87
N ASP A 233 8.83 16.57 19.80
CA ASP A 233 7.48 17.10 19.80
C ASP A 233 6.49 16.17 19.07
N ASP A 234 6.76 14.85 19.03
CA ASP A 234 5.80 13.88 18.49
C ASP A 234 4.79 13.45 19.57
N PRO A 235 3.49 13.80 19.45
CA PRO A 235 2.51 13.52 20.50
C PRO A 235 2.20 12.03 20.63
N VAL A 236 2.34 11.24 19.54
CA VAL A 236 2.10 9.79 19.54
C VAL A 236 3.22 9.07 20.29
N ALA A 237 4.47 9.46 20.07
CA ALA A 237 5.61 8.88 20.79
C ALA A 237 5.56 9.18 22.30
N HIS A 238 5.11 10.38 22.70
CA HIS A 238 4.86 10.69 24.12
C HIS A 238 3.72 9.84 24.69
N TYR A 239 2.60 9.71 23.97
CA TYR A 239 1.48 8.88 24.39
C TYR A 239 1.86 7.39 24.53
N ASP A 240 2.56 6.83 23.55
CA ASP A 240 3.00 5.42 23.56
C ASP A 240 4.06 5.16 24.66
N MET A 241 4.94 6.14 24.94
CA MET A 241 5.83 6.10 26.11
C MET A 241 5.06 6.08 27.43
N ALA A 242 4.00 6.89 27.55
CA ALA A 242 3.16 6.93 28.74
C ALA A 242 2.48 5.57 29.01
N LEU A 243 1.93 4.95 27.96
CA LEU A 243 1.36 3.60 28.03
C LEU A 243 2.38 2.55 28.52
N ALA A 244 3.59 2.55 27.96
CA ALA A 244 4.64 1.63 28.38
C ALA A 244 5.05 1.83 29.85
N LEU A 245 5.04 3.07 30.34
CA LEU A 245 5.34 3.38 31.75
C LEU A 245 4.22 2.94 32.70
N GLU A 246 2.94 3.06 32.30
CA GLU A 246 1.82 2.49 33.06
C GLU A 246 1.98 0.98 33.24
N ASP A 247 2.29 0.27 32.17
CA ASP A 247 2.46 -1.20 32.19
C ASP A 247 3.68 -1.64 33.01
N GLN A 248 4.68 -0.78 33.16
CA GLN A 248 5.84 -1.00 34.03
C GLN A 248 5.57 -0.60 35.49
N GLY A 249 4.39 -0.07 35.81
CA GLY A 249 4.05 0.37 37.16
C GLY A 249 4.68 1.70 37.57
N ASP A 250 5.03 2.56 36.61
CA ASP A 250 5.47 3.94 36.84
C ASP A 250 4.36 4.95 36.48
N PRO A 251 3.35 5.13 37.35
CA PRO A 251 2.25 6.06 37.10
C PRO A 251 2.70 7.53 37.08
N THR A 252 3.81 7.87 37.75
CA THR A 252 4.33 9.24 37.79
C THR A 252 4.95 9.60 36.44
N GLY A 253 5.80 8.72 35.91
CA GLY A 253 6.36 8.85 34.57
C GLY A 253 5.27 8.87 33.49
N ALA A 254 4.29 7.98 33.57
CA ALA A 254 3.17 7.94 32.62
C ALA A 254 2.39 9.27 32.60
N THR A 255 2.06 9.82 33.78
CA THR A 255 1.37 11.11 33.90
C THR A 255 2.15 12.24 33.22
N HIS A 256 3.47 12.29 33.41
CA HIS A 256 4.33 13.28 32.76
C HIS A 256 4.23 13.20 31.23
N TYR A 257 4.36 12.00 30.66
CA TYR A 257 4.34 11.80 29.21
C TYR A 257 2.96 12.02 28.59
N TYR A 258 1.88 11.68 29.28
CA TYR A 258 0.52 12.06 28.83
C TYR A 258 0.33 13.57 28.79
N HIS A 259 0.82 14.31 29.80
CA HIS A 259 0.77 15.76 29.76
C HIS A 259 1.56 16.33 28.60
N ARG A 260 2.77 15.81 28.31
CA ARG A 260 3.56 16.22 27.14
C ARG A 260 2.82 15.97 25.83
N ALA A 261 2.19 14.80 25.66
CA ALA A 261 1.37 14.51 24.49
C ALA A 261 0.24 15.55 24.31
N LEU A 262 -0.44 15.92 25.40
CA LEU A 262 -1.55 16.88 25.39
C LEU A 262 -1.11 18.36 25.31
N GLU A 263 0.10 18.69 25.72
CA GLU A 263 0.71 20.01 25.49
C GLU A 263 0.98 20.23 23.99
N ILE A 264 1.35 19.17 23.29
CA ILE A 264 1.64 19.19 21.85
C ILE A 264 0.35 19.09 21.03
N ASP A 265 -0.52 18.13 21.36
CA ASP A 265 -1.84 17.94 20.74
C ASP A 265 -2.94 17.93 21.80
N PRO A 266 -3.54 19.10 22.11
CA PRO A 266 -4.63 19.21 23.07
C PRO A 266 -5.91 18.44 22.67
N ASP A 267 -6.05 18.05 21.40
CA ASP A 267 -7.23 17.34 20.90
C ASP A 267 -6.98 15.81 20.84
N PHE A 268 -5.86 15.31 21.39
CA PHE A 268 -5.56 13.88 21.45
C PHE A 268 -6.47 13.15 22.44
N ALA A 269 -7.62 12.71 21.94
CA ALA A 269 -8.69 12.11 22.73
C ALA A 269 -8.23 10.91 23.57
N ASP A 270 -7.44 9.99 23.00
CA ASP A 270 -6.99 8.79 23.73
C ASP A 270 -6.06 9.14 24.90
N ALA A 271 -5.20 10.14 24.74
CA ALA A 271 -4.36 10.65 25.84
C ALA A 271 -5.22 11.24 26.97
N HIS A 272 -6.27 11.99 26.65
CA HIS A 272 -7.24 12.46 27.65
C HIS A 272 -7.96 11.31 28.38
N PHE A 273 -8.37 10.28 27.65
CA PHE A 273 -9.04 9.13 28.26
C PHE A 273 -8.13 8.37 29.23
N ASN A 274 -6.92 8.04 28.80
CA ASN A 274 -6.00 7.26 29.63
C ASN A 274 -5.45 8.06 30.81
N LEU A 275 -5.08 9.32 30.60
CA LEU A 275 -4.67 10.20 31.70
C LEU A 275 -5.81 10.38 32.71
N GLY A 276 -7.05 10.57 32.24
CA GLY A 276 -8.21 10.66 33.12
C GLY A 276 -8.41 9.41 33.98
N ARG A 277 -8.27 8.22 33.39
CA ARG A 277 -8.31 6.93 34.11
C ARG A 277 -7.17 6.76 35.10
N LEU A 278 -5.96 7.14 34.72
CA LEU A 278 -4.78 7.05 35.58
C LEU A 278 -4.92 7.97 36.80
N LEU A 279 -5.32 9.23 36.58
CA LEU A 279 -5.55 10.20 37.64
C LEU A 279 -6.66 9.76 38.61
N ASP A 280 -7.72 9.14 38.11
CA ASP A 280 -8.79 8.60 38.97
C ASP A 280 -8.25 7.49 39.90
N LYS A 281 -7.43 6.57 39.36
CA LYS A 281 -6.75 5.53 40.17
C LYS A 281 -5.81 6.14 41.22
N LEU A 282 -5.18 7.27 40.92
CA LEU A 282 -4.31 8.00 41.84
C LEU A 282 -5.07 8.87 42.86
N GLY A 283 -6.40 8.97 42.75
CA GLY A 283 -7.25 9.78 43.64
C GLY A 283 -7.39 11.25 43.24
N GLU A 284 -6.82 11.65 42.10
CA GLU A 284 -6.81 13.02 41.54
C GLU A 284 -8.13 13.35 40.82
N ARG A 285 -9.26 13.20 41.53
CA ARG A 285 -10.62 13.18 40.95
C ARG A 285 -10.98 14.41 40.12
N THR A 286 -10.58 15.61 40.55
CA THR A 286 -10.88 16.85 39.83
C THR A 286 -10.18 16.90 38.47
N GLN A 287 -8.93 16.47 38.42
CA GLN A 287 -8.15 16.44 37.19
C GLN A 287 -8.64 15.32 36.26
N ALA A 288 -8.92 14.14 36.84
CA ALA A 288 -9.53 13.03 36.13
C ALA A 288 -10.83 13.43 35.42
N LEU A 289 -11.76 14.07 36.14
CA LEU A 289 -13.03 14.52 35.58
C LEU A 289 -12.82 15.51 34.43
N ARG A 290 -11.87 16.44 34.55
CA ARG A 290 -11.55 17.40 33.48
C ARG A 290 -11.14 16.68 32.19
N HIS A 291 -10.24 15.70 32.28
CA HIS A 291 -9.76 14.96 31.12
C HIS A 291 -10.82 14.03 30.52
N LEU A 292 -11.64 13.39 31.36
CA LEU A 292 -12.76 12.57 30.88
C LEU A 292 -13.84 13.39 30.16
N LEU A 293 -14.12 14.62 30.63
CA LEU A 293 -15.01 15.54 29.94
C LEU A 293 -14.42 16.04 28.61
N ALA A 294 -13.11 16.29 28.55
CA ALA A 294 -12.43 16.65 27.31
C ALA A 294 -12.52 15.51 26.27
N TYR A 295 -12.22 14.26 26.67
CA TYR A 295 -12.40 13.08 25.84
C TYR A 295 -13.83 12.95 25.30
N LYS A 296 -14.83 13.13 26.18
CA LYS A 296 -16.25 13.09 25.80
C LYS A 296 -16.58 14.14 24.74
N LYS A 297 -16.11 15.38 24.94
CA LYS A 297 -16.31 16.49 24.00
C LYS A 297 -15.69 16.18 22.63
N LEU A 298 -14.48 15.63 22.59
CA LEU A 298 -13.76 15.32 21.36
C LEU A 298 -14.37 14.16 20.57
N THR A 299 -14.89 13.14 21.27
CA THR A 299 -15.41 11.92 20.63
C THR A 299 -16.91 11.97 20.32
N GLY A 300 -17.63 12.97 20.83
CA GLY A 300 -19.08 13.09 20.68
C GLY A 300 -19.86 11.93 21.32
N ARG A 301 -19.23 11.19 22.23
CA ARG A 301 -19.89 10.08 22.95
C ARG A 301 -20.82 10.64 24.04
N PRO A 302 -22.04 10.09 24.20
CA PRO A 302 -23.02 10.57 25.17
C PRO A 302 -22.62 10.32 26.63
#